data_AF-A0A833Z6V0-F1
#
_entry.id   AF-A0A833Z6V0-F1
#
_cell.length_a   1.000
_cell.length_b   1.000
_cell.length_c   1.000
_cell.angle_alpha   90.00
_cell.angle_beta   90.00
_cell.angle_gamma   90.00
#
_symmetry.space_group_name_H-M   'P 1'
#
loop_
_entity.id
_entity.type
_entity.pdbx_description
1 polymer ?
#
loop_
_entity_poly.entity_id
_entity_poly.type
_entity_poly.pdbx_seq_one_letter_code
_entity_poly.pdbx_strand_id
1 'polypeptide(L)'
;MSLCSWVNVVAGRMTAIDRAAKHVVVSQKEIVLYDHLILCTGQQYQVPCPTGADISQHLTNREIPNSSKQRYTGKVPCNHFILNDEEDCLKALTWIRNNSIITEGGILPGSYHYLHIAKPAILTPLEVQMAQPDFGSEVVTGNPKNGNYFRIHVNKYKMVETITCLSKEAFPTSNYICLFGQHEQVLNNLCARYEDNMITDLYR
;
A
#
# COMPACT_ATOMS: atom_id res chain seq x y z
N MET A 1 46.86 4.45 25.41
CA MET A 1 46.06 4.82 26.60
C MET A 1 44.59 4.83 26.20
N SER A 2 43.80 3.86 26.65
CA SER A 2 42.36 3.79 26.39
C SER A 2 41.66 4.48 27.56
N LEU A 3 40.92 5.57 27.31
CA LEU A 3 40.04 6.15 28.32
C LEU A 3 38.85 5.21 28.50
N CYS A 4 38.70 4.64 29.68
CA CYS A 4 37.48 3.94 30.09
C CYS A 4 36.36 4.97 30.22
N SER A 5 35.64 5.26 29.14
CA SER A 5 34.42 6.06 29.20
C SER A 5 33.31 5.22 29.84
N TRP A 6 32.73 5.73 30.93
CA TRP A 6 31.52 5.16 31.51
C TRP A 6 30.33 5.68 30.72
N VAL A 7 29.84 4.87 29.78
CA VAL A 7 28.68 5.18 28.95
C VAL A 7 27.56 4.19 29.29
N ASN A 8 26.40 4.71 29.68
CA ASN A 8 25.19 3.91 29.79
C ASN A 8 24.43 3.98 28.45
N VAL A 9 24.18 2.83 27.83
CA VAL A 9 23.47 2.74 26.56
C VAL A 9 22.03 2.33 26.82
N VAL A 10 21.09 3.23 26.52
CA VAL A 10 19.65 2.95 26.58
C VAL A 10 19.16 2.71 25.17
N ALA A 11 18.79 1.45 24.87
CA ALA A 11 18.30 1.07 23.55
C ALA A 11 16.79 1.29 23.48
N GLY A 12 16.35 2.31 22.73
CA GLY A 12 14.93 2.54 22.49
C GLY A 12 14.68 3.85 21.76
N ARG A 13 13.43 4.07 21.34
CA ARG A 13 13.02 5.29 20.65
C ARG A 13 12.61 6.34 21.66
N MET A 14 13.28 7.49 21.69
CA MET A 14 12.84 8.64 22.47
C MET A 14 11.48 9.14 21.95
N THR A 15 10.44 9.10 22.78
CA THR A 15 9.06 9.47 22.42
C THR A 15 8.64 10.84 22.94
N ALA A 16 9.23 11.31 24.04
CA ALA A 16 8.96 12.63 24.59
C ALA A 16 10.18 13.21 25.34
N ILE A 17 10.21 14.53 25.48
CA ILE A 17 11.18 15.26 26.28
C ILE A 17 10.40 16.16 27.24
N ASP A 18 10.57 15.96 28.54
CA ASP A 18 10.11 16.90 29.55
C ASP A 18 11.28 17.75 30.02
N ARG A 19 11.32 18.99 29.50
CA ARG A 19 12.36 19.95 29.82
C ARG A 19 12.27 20.51 31.24
N ALA A 20 11.08 20.53 31.84
CA ALA A 20 10.85 21.12 33.15
C ALA A 20 11.27 20.13 34.24
N ALA A 21 10.90 18.86 34.08
CA ALA A 21 11.33 17.77 34.94
C ALA A 21 12.72 17.19 34.55
N LYS A 22 13.34 17.69 33.47
CA LYS A 22 14.64 17.27 32.96
C LYS A 22 14.79 15.75 32.73
N HIS A 23 13.86 15.18 31.97
CA HIS A 23 13.96 13.78 31.55
C HIS A 23 13.48 13.55 30.12
N VAL A 24 13.96 12.47 29.53
CA VAL A 24 13.45 11.93 28.26
C VAL A 24 12.64 10.67 28.53
N VAL A 25 11.58 10.47 27.76
CA VAL A 25 10.77 9.26 27.78
C VAL A 25 11.15 8.40 26.58
N VAL A 26 11.52 7.15 26.83
CA VAL A 26 11.91 6.17 25.82
C VAL A 26 10.75 5.18 25.60
N SER A 27 10.67 4.58 24.41
CA SER A 27 9.69 3.54 24.05
C SER A 27 9.57 2.51 25.18
N GLN A 28 8.35 2.09 25.52
CA GLN A 28 8.00 1.32 26.73
C GLN A 28 7.94 2.13 28.05
N LYS A 29 7.91 3.48 27.96
CA LYS A 29 7.75 4.42 29.09
C LYS A 29 8.90 4.42 30.09
N GLU A 30 10.09 4.01 29.68
CA GLU A 30 11.29 4.21 30.49
C GLU A 30 11.66 5.69 30.55
N ILE A 31 12.06 6.18 31.72
CA ILE A 31 12.40 7.58 31.96
C ILE A 31 13.91 7.67 32.18
N VAL A 32 14.58 8.53 31.43
CA VAL A 32 16.01 8.81 31.57
C VAL A 32 16.21 10.28 31.94
N LEU A 33 16.74 10.52 33.15
CA LEU A 33 17.04 11.85 33.67
C LEU A 33 18.30 12.42 33.01
N TYR A 34 18.34 13.74 32.84
CA TYR A 34 19.52 14.43 32.31
C TYR A 34 19.77 15.76 33.01
N ASP A 35 21.04 16.16 33.12
CA ASP A 35 21.40 17.56 33.45
C ASP A 35 21.58 18.40 32.19
N HIS A 36 22.24 17.81 31.20
CA HIS A 36 22.44 18.34 29.86
C HIS A 36 21.99 17.31 28.82
N LEU A 37 21.21 17.76 27.83
CA LEU A 37 20.72 16.92 26.74
C LEU A 37 21.30 17.40 25.41
N ILE A 38 21.99 16.50 24.71
CA ILE A 38 22.52 16.75 23.37
C ILE A 38 21.68 15.91 22.39
N LEU A 39 21.06 16.58 21.41
CA LEU A 39 20.21 15.92 20.41
C LEU A 39 20.96 15.75 19.09
N CYS A 40 21.16 14.50 18.70
CA CYS A 40 21.81 14.11 17.45
C CYS A 40 20.88 13.25 16.57
N THR A 41 19.61 13.66 16.42
CA THR A 41 18.54 12.85 15.80
C THR A 41 18.58 12.75 14.28
N GLY A 42 19.59 13.33 13.63
CA GLY A 42 19.66 13.39 12.17
C GLY A 42 18.53 14.21 11.52
N GLN A 43 18.28 13.98 10.23
CA GLN A 43 17.17 14.59 9.48
C GLN A 43 16.04 13.59 9.27
N GLN A 44 14.80 14.05 9.37
CA GLN A 44 13.62 13.24 9.07
C GLN A 44 13.14 13.55 7.64
N TYR A 45 12.83 12.49 6.87
CA TYR A 45 12.43 12.60 5.46
C TYR A 45 11.07 13.31 5.25
N GLN A 46 10.26 13.43 6.30
CA GLN A 46 8.95 14.08 6.28
C GLN A 46 8.74 14.88 7.57
N VAL A 47 8.01 15.99 7.48
CA VAL A 47 7.57 16.76 8.66
C VAL A 47 6.49 15.95 9.40
N PRO A 48 6.77 15.41 10.61
CA PRO A 48 5.85 14.51 11.30
C PRO A 48 4.58 15.22 11.78
N CYS A 49 4.71 16.49 12.18
CA CYS A 49 3.60 17.37 12.51
C CYS A 49 3.83 18.75 11.87
N PRO A 50 3.23 19.05 10.71
CA PRO A 50 3.28 20.41 10.20
C PRO A 50 2.50 21.29 11.18
N THR A 51 3.21 22.13 11.92
CA THR A 51 2.63 23.14 12.82
C THR A 51 1.87 24.23 12.07
N GLY A 52 1.92 24.22 10.73
CA GLY A 52 1.35 25.27 9.88
C GLY A 52 2.05 26.63 10.03
N ALA A 53 3.15 26.67 10.78
CA ALA A 53 3.90 27.88 11.02
C ALA A 53 4.62 28.32 9.74
N ASP A 54 4.40 29.57 9.36
CA ASP A 54 5.14 30.22 8.28
C ASP A 54 6.56 30.52 8.76
N ILE A 55 7.54 29.89 8.11
CA ILE A 55 8.97 29.99 8.46
C ILE A 55 9.46 31.43 8.32
N SER A 56 8.86 32.22 7.42
CA SER A 56 9.23 33.63 7.22
C SER A 56 8.86 34.53 8.40
N GLN A 57 7.93 34.08 9.25
CA GLN A 57 7.41 34.88 10.36
C GLN A 57 8.16 34.64 11.68
N HIS A 58 9.13 33.73 11.71
CA HIS A 58 9.95 33.43 12.90
C HIS A 58 9.15 33.23 14.20
N LEU A 59 7.97 32.61 14.10
CA LEU A 59 7.06 32.39 15.23
C LEU A 59 7.70 31.54 16.34
N THR A 60 7.39 31.86 17.58
CA THR A 60 7.83 31.11 18.76
C THR A 60 6.82 30.02 19.14
N ASN A 61 7.28 28.98 19.84
CA ASN A 61 6.42 27.88 20.33
C ASN A 61 5.28 28.33 21.26
N ARG A 62 5.27 29.59 21.73
CA ARG A 62 4.17 30.16 22.52
C ARG A 62 3.02 30.66 21.66
N GLU A 63 3.30 31.02 20.41
CA GLU A 63 2.36 31.62 19.46
C GLU A 63 1.70 30.56 18.56
N ILE A 64 2.21 29.33 18.59
CA ILE A 64 1.70 28.20 17.80
C ILE A 64 0.80 27.32 18.70
N PRO A 65 -0.42 26.98 18.25
CA PRO A 65 -1.27 26.03 18.96
C PRO A 65 -0.57 24.68 19.12
N ASN A 66 -0.61 24.11 20.33
CA ASN A 66 0.07 22.85 20.61
C ASN A 66 -0.70 21.67 19.97
N SER A 67 -0.35 21.33 18.73
CA SER A 67 -1.01 20.29 17.93
C SER A 67 -0.13 19.04 17.78
N SER A 68 0.33 18.49 18.91
CA SER A 68 1.23 17.31 18.95
C SER A 68 0.70 16.05 18.24
N LYS A 69 -0.61 15.99 17.95
CA LYS A 69 -1.27 14.90 17.22
C LYS A 69 -1.49 15.19 15.73
N GLN A 70 -1.17 16.38 15.25
CA GLN A 70 -1.38 16.76 13.86
C GLN A 70 -0.44 15.97 12.97
N ARG A 71 -1.00 15.24 12.01
CA ARG A 71 -0.24 14.47 11.03
C ARG A 71 -0.23 15.22 9.70
N TYR A 72 0.85 15.09 8.94
CA TYR A 72 0.88 15.58 7.57
C TYR A 72 -0.20 14.89 6.73
N THR A 73 -1.10 15.66 6.15
CA THR A 73 -2.23 15.18 5.31
C THR A 73 -2.00 15.41 3.81
N GLY A 74 -0.84 15.93 3.40
CA GLY A 74 -0.52 16.16 2.00
C GLY A 74 -0.21 14.87 1.24
N LYS A 75 0.14 15.00 -0.05
CA LYS A 75 0.42 13.87 -0.93
C LYS A 75 1.68 13.12 -0.46
N VAL A 76 1.49 11.92 0.08
CA VAL A 76 2.58 10.99 0.44
C VAL A 76 2.90 10.12 -0.78
N PRO A 77 4.19 9.84 -1.08
CA PRO A 77 4.56 8.91 -2.13
C PRO A 77 3.98 7.51 -1.89
N CYS A 78 3.49 6.87 -2.96
CA CYS A 78 2.79 5.57 -2.90
C CYS A 78 3.65 4.41 -2.35
N ASN A 79 4.97 4.61 -2.28
CA ASN A 79 5.98 3.64 -1.88
C ASN A 79 6.67 3.95 -0.53
N HIS A 80 6.09 4.86 0.27
CA HIS A 80 6.69 5.26 1.55
C HIS A 80 6.15 4.39 2.70
N PHE A 81 6.80 3.25 2.97
CA PHE A 81 6.55 2.50 4.19
C PHE A 81 7.42 3.06 5.31
N ILE A 82 6.78 3.67 6.32
CA ILE A 82 7.46 4.14 7.53
C ILE A 82 7.58 2.93 8.46
N LEU A 83 8.60 2.08 8.27
CA LEU A 83 8.89 0.91 9.12
C LEU A 83 9.95 1.29 10.15
N ASN A 84 9.55 2.01 11.20
CA ASN A 84 10.51 2.49 12.20
C ASN A 84 10.48 1.69 13.52
N ASP A 85 9.41 0.95 13.79
CA ASP A 85 9.27 0.11 14.97
C ASP A 85 8.46 -1.17 14.68
N GLU A 86 8.34 -2.04 15.69
CA GLU A 86 7.60 -3.30 15.59
C GLU A 86 6.10 -3.11 15.30
N GLU A 87 5.48 -2.03 15.81
CA GLU A 87 4.06 -1.73 15.59
C GLU A 87 3.81 -1.27 14.15
N ASP A 88 4.70 -0.47 13.58
CA ASP A 88 4.72 -0.07 12.18
C ASP A 88 4.91 -1.28 11.27
N CYS A 89 5.80 -2.20 11.65
CA CYS A 89 5.98 -3.48 10.96
C CYS A 89 4.71 -4.34 10.99
N LEU A 90 4.03 -4.43 12.13
CA LEU A 90 2.77 -5.14 12.27
C LEU A 90 1.65 -4.51 11.42
N LYS A 91 1.56 -3.17 11.40
CA LYS A 91 0.61 -2.44 10.54
C LYS A 91 0.88 -2.66 9.07
N ALA A 92 2.14 -2.59 8.65
CA ALA A 92 2.53 -2.85 7.27
C ALA A 92 2.28 -4.30 6.88
N LEU A 93 2.56 -5.27 7.76
CA LEU A 93 2.28 -6.68 7.51
C LEU A 93 0.77 -6.97 7.43
N THR A 94 -0.03 -6.30 8.25
CA THR A 94 -1.50 -6.37 8.18
C THR A 94 -2.01 -5.76 6.88
N TRP A 95 -1.46 -4.60 6.47
CA TRP A 95 -1.78 -3.98 5.20
C TRP A 95 -1.39 -4.88 4.02
N ILE A 96 -0.18 -5.46 4.03
CA ILE A 96 0.26 -6.41 2.99
C ILE A 96 -0.69 -7.59 2.97
N ARG A 97 -1.01 -8.23 4.09
CA ARG A 97 -1.95 -9.37 4.10
C ARG A 97 -3.33 -9.01 3.56
N ASN A 98 -3.84 -7.83 3.88
CA ASN A 98 -5.16 -7.37 3.46
C ASN A 98 -5.20 -6.87 2.00
N ASN A 99 -4.07 -6.41 1.47
CA ASN A 99 -3.92 -5.92 0.10
C ASN A 99 -3.08 -6.86 -0.78
N SER A 100 -2.72 -8.04 -0.25
CA SER A 100 -2.01 -9.08 -0.97
C SER A 100 -2.87 -9.44 -2.16
N ILE A 101 -2.24 -9.62 -3.31
CA ILE A 101 -2.90 -10.07 -4.52
C ILE A 101 -2.36 -11.46 -4.78
N ILE A 102 -3.24 -12.43 -4.97
CA ILE A 102 -2.82 -13.73 -5.51
C ILE A 102 -2.52 -13.49 -6.98
N THR A 103 -1.24 -13.63 -7.35
CA THR A 103 -0.78 -13.60 -8.73
C THR A 103 -0.21 -14.97 -9.08
N GLU A 104 -0.97 -15.72 -9.87
CA GLU A 104 -0.56 -17.02 -10.39
C GLU A 104 -0.29 -16.86 -11.87
N GLY A 105 0.88 -17.29 -12.35
CA GLY A 105 1.22 -17.13 -13.76
C GLY A 105 2.39 -17.98 -14.17
N GLY A 106 2.48 -18.26 -15.47
CA GLY A 106 3.52 -19.10 -16.02
C GLY A 106 3.23 -19.55 -17.45
N ILE A 107 4.15 -20.35 -17.98
CA ILE A 107 4.00 -20.97 -19.30
C ILE A 107 3.48 -22.39 -19.10
N LEU A 108 2.28 -22.65 -19.59
CA LEU A 108 1.65 -23.96 -19.59
C LEU A 108 2.13 -24.81 -20.77
N PRO A 109 1.97 -26.15 -20.70
CA PRO A 109 2.23 -27.03 -21.84
C PRO A 109 1.54 -26.54 -23.11
N GLY A 110 2.24 -26.60 -24.24
CA GLY A 110 1.75 -26.04 -25.52
C GLY A 110 2.09 -24.56 -25.72
N SER A 111 2.99 -23.99 -24.91
CA SER A 111 3.48 -22.60 -25.01
C SER A 111 2.39 -21.55 -24.75
N TYR A 112 1.45 -21.86 -23.85
CA TYR A 112 0.42 -20.91 -23.44
C TYR A 112 0.93 -20.08 -22.26
N HIS A 113 0.89 -18.77 -22.40
CA HIS A 113 1.13 -17.80 -21.34
C HIS A 113 -0.15 -17.64 -20.52
N TYR A 114 -0.07 -17.93 -19.23
CA TYR A 114 -1.19 -17.83 -18.29
C TYR A 114 -0.90 -16.80 -17.20
N LEU A 115 -1.94 -16.03 -16.86
CA LEU A 115 -1.93 -15.11 -15.73
C LEU A 115 -3.30 -15.10 -15.07
N HIS A 116 -3.33 -15.25 -13.76
CA HIS A 116 -4.50 -15.14 -12.92
C HIS A 116 -4.19 -14.21 -11.75
N ILE A 117 -5.09 -13.26 -11.53
CA ILE A 117 -4.95 -12.22 -10.52
C ILE A 117 -6.25 -12.17 -9.75
N ALA A 118 -6.19 -12.39 -8.44
CA ALA A 118 -7.37 -12.41 -7.59
C ALA A 118 -7.06 -11.91 -6.18
N LYS A 119 -8.11 -11.56 -5.43
CA LYS A 119 -7.98 -11.32 -3.99
C LYS A 119 -7.72 -12.64 -3.26
N PRO A 120 -6.94 -12.64 -2.18
CA PRO A 120 -6.81 -13.76 -1.27
C PRO A 120 -8.18 -14.14 -0.71
N ALA A 121 -8.67 -15.32 -1.09
CA ALA A 121 -9.96 -15.83 -0.67
C ALA A 121 -9.93 -17.37 -0.68
N ILE A 122 -10.92 -17.98 -0.02
CA ILE A 122 -11.17 -19.41 -0.17
C ILE A 122 -11.57 -19.65 -1.62
N LEU A 123 -10.84 -20.52 -2.32
CA LEU A 123 -11.11 -20.86 -3.71
C LEU A 123 -12.49 -21.51 -3.81
N THR A 124 -13.45 -20.76 -4.34
CA THR A 124 -14.77 -21.25 -4.70
C THR A 124 -14.85 -21.43 -6.22
N PRO A 125 -15.51 -22.48 -6.72
CA PRO A 125 -15.68 -22.67 -8.16
C PRO A 125 -16.35 -21.44 -8.79
N LEU A 126 -15.90 -21.06 -9.99
CA LEU A 126 -16.40 -19.86 -10.68
C LEU A 126 -17.93 -19.88 -10.86
N GLU A 127 -18.51 -21.04 -11.17
CA GLU A 127 -19.97 -21.19 -11.29
C GLU A 127 -20.71 -20.81 -9.99
N VAL A 128 -20.14 -21.17 -8.84
CA VAL A 128 -20.71 -20.83 -7.52
C VAL A 128 -20.59 -19.33 -7.28
N GLN A 129 -19.48 -18.71 -7.68
CA GLN A 129 -19.31 -17.25 -7.57
C GLN A 129 -20.30 -16.51 -8.46
N MET A 130 -20.46 -16.94 -9.71
CA MET A 130 -21.38 -16.33 -10.69
C MET A 130 -22.85 -16.43 -10.26
N ALA A 131 -23.21 -17.46 -9.50
CA ALA A 131 -24.55 -17.62 -8.96
C ALA A 131 -24.86 -16.64 -7.79
N GLN A 132 -23.84 -15.97 -7.23
CA GLN A 132 -24.06 -15.03 -6.13
C GLN A 132 -24.66 -13.71 -6.64
N PRO A 133 -25.65 -13.13 -5.93
CA PRO A 133 -26.32 -11.91 -6.34
C PRO A 133 -25.39 -10.68 -6.34
N ASP A 134 -24.23 -10.75 -5.67
CA ASP A 134 -23.25 -9.68 -5.59
C ASP A 134 -22.00 -9.89 -6.45
N PHE A 135 -22.02 -10.87 -7.36
CA PHE A 135 -20.91 -11.15 -8.27
C PHE A 135 -20.51 -9.93 -9.09
N GLY A 136 -21.46 -9.12 -9.57
CA GLY A 136 -21.18 -7.96 -10.41
C GLY A 136 -21.22 -8.29 -11.91
N SER A 137 -20.21 -7.86 -12.65
CA SER A 137 -20.14 -7.93 -14.12
C SER A 137 -18.85 -8.60 -14.59
N GLU A 138 -18.87 -9.19 -15.78
CA GLU A 138 -17.66 -9.71 -16.42
C GLU A 138 -17.51 -9.23 -17.86
N VAL A 139 -16.25 -9.02 -18.23
CA VAL A 139 -15.80 -8.64 -19.57
C VAL A 139 -14.93 -9.78 -20.08
N VAL A 140 -15.36 -10.44 -21.15
CA VAL A 140 -14.69 -11.62 -21.69
C VAL A 140 -14.41 -11.42 -23.17
N THR A 141 -13.16 -11.62 -23.59
CA THR A 141 -12.76 -11.57 -25.00
C THR A 141 -12.01 -12.85 -25.38
N GLY A 142 -12.15 -13.24 -26.66
CA GLY A 142 -11.51 -14.42 -27.23
C GLY A 142 -12.00 -15.76 -26.68
N ASN A 143 -11.22 -16.82 -26.90
CA ASN A 143 -11.58 -18.19 -26.53
C ASN A 143 -10.35 -18.97 -26.01
N PRO A 144 -10.48 -19.75 -24.92
CA PRO A 144 -9.35 -20.52 -24.38
C PRO A 144 -8.74 -21.50 -25.40
N LYS A 145 -9.58 -22.09 -26.27
CA LYS A 145 -9.14 -23.05 -27.29
C LYS A 145 -8.24 -22.40 -28.34
N ASN A 146 -8.50 -21.13 -28.65
CA ASN A 146 -7.74 -20.37 -29.63
C ASN A 146 -6.45 -19.78 -29.02
N GLY A 147 -6.36 -19.74 -27.68
CA GLY A 147 -5.23 -19.14 -26.98
C GLY A 147 -5.21 -17.63 -27.13
N ASN A 148 -6.37 -16.99 -26.99
CA ASN A 148 -6.52 -15.54 -26.93
C ASN A 148 -7.59 -15.14 -25.89
N TYR A 149 -7.73 -15.92 -24.82
CA TYR A 149 -8.76 -15.70 -23.81
C TYR A 149 -8.34 -14.63 -22.82
N PHE A 150 -9.21 -13.66 -22.59
CA PHE A 150 -9.05 -12.63 -21.56
C PHE A 150 -10.36 -12.44 -20.83
N ARG A 151 -10.33 -12.50 -19.50
CA ARG A 151 -11.47 -12.24 -18.63
C ARG A 151 -11.09 -11.21 -17.56
N ILE A 152 -11.92 -10.18 -17.43
CA ILE A 152 -11.91 -9.23 -16.31
C ILE A 152 -13.24 -9.36 -15.58
N HIS A 153 -13.17 -9.60 -14.28
CA HIS A 153 -14.31 -9.62 -13.39
C HIS A 153 -14.33 -8.32 -12.58
N VAL A 154 -15.46 -7.64 -12.63
CA VAL A 154 -15.73 -6.37 -11.95
C VAL A 154 -16.82 -6.62 -10.92
N ASN A 155 -16.55 -6.35 -9.65
CA ASN A 155 -17.50 -6.64 -8.59
C ASN A 155 -18.70 -5.67 -8.56
N LYS A 156 -19.65 -5.89 -7.64
CA LYS A 156 -20.81 -4.98 -7.45
C LYS A 156 -20.47 -3.51 -7.19
N TYR A 157 -19.25 -3.22 -6.75
CA TYR A 157 -18.74 -1.88 -6.49
C TYR A 157 -17.98 -1.28 -7.67
N LYS A 158 -18.07 -1.90 -8.86
CA LYS A 158 -17.42 -1.43 -10.09
C LYS A 158 -15.88 -1.44 -10.02
N MET A 159 -15.32 -2.27 -9.15
CA MET A 159 -13.88 -2.47 -8.99
C MET A 159 -13.44 -3.78 -9.65
N VAL A 160 -12.30 -3.76 -10.33
CA VAL A 160 -11.68 -4.97 -10.88
C VAL A 160 -11.24 -5.88 -9.74
N GLU A 161 -11.81 -7.07 -9.68
CA GLU A 161 -11.63 -8.03 -8.61
C GLU A 161 -10.86 -9.27 -9.05
N THR A 162 -11.04 -9.73 -10.28
CA THR A 162 -10.32 -10.88 -10.83
C THR A 162 -9.92 -10.63 -12.27
N ILE A 163 -8.70 -11.04 -12.65
CA ILE A 163 -8.23 -11.03 -14.05
C ILE A 163 -7.74 -12.43 -14.38
N THR A 164 -8.12 -12.95 -15.55
CA THR A 164 -7.64 -14.24 -16.05
C THR A 164 -7.30 -14.13 -17.53
N CYS A 165 -6.06 -14.42 -17.86
CA CYS A 165 -5.50 -14.31 -19.21
C CYS A 165 -4.90 -15.66 -19.61
N LEU A 166 -5.18 -16.10 -20.83
CA LEU A 166 -4.54 -17.24 -21.47
C LEU A 166 -4.27 -16.89 -22.94
N SER A 167 -2.99 -16.79 -23.31
CA SER A 167 -2.58 -16.44 -24.68
C SER A 167 -1.47 -17.35 -25.21
N LYS A 168 -1.44 -17.61 -26.52
CA LYS A 168 -0.26 -18.20 -27.17
C LYS A 168 0.88 -17.19 -27.34
N GLU A 169 0.53 -15.92 -27.48
CA GLU A 169 1.49 -14.84 -27.59
C GLU A 169 1.89 -14.33 -26.20
N ALA A 170 3.13 -13.89 -26.05
CA ALA A 170 3.59 -13.27 -24.81
C ALA A 170 2.89 -11.93 -24.61
N PHE A 171 2.54 -11.61 -23.36
CA PHE A 171 1.88 -10.35 -23.00
C PHE A 171 2.52 -9.74 -21.75
N PRO A 172 2.45 -8.40 -21.59
CA PRO A 172 3.07 -7.70 -20.47
C PRO A 172 2.25 -7.90 -19.18
N THR A 173 2.58 -8.93 -18.40
CA THR A 173 1.88 -9.28 -17.14
C THR A 173 1.82 -8.12 -16.15
N SER A 174 2.88 -7.30 -16.05
CA SER A 174 2.94 -6.13 -15.18
C SER A 174 1.83 -5.12 -15.46
N ASN A 175 1.46 -4.92 -16.73
CA ASN A 175 0.43 -3.96 -17.11
C ASN A 175 -0.95 -4.42 -16.62
N TYR A 176 -1.22 -5.71 -16.69
CA TYR A 176 -2.49 -6.27 -16.25
C TYR A 176 -2.61 -6.34 -14.72
N ILE A 177 -1.49 -6.55 -14.02
CA ILE A 177 -1.45 -6.46 -12.55
C ILE A 177 -1.88 -5.08 -12.07
N CYS A 178 -1.51 -4.01 -12.78
CA CYS A 178 -1.92 -2.64 -12.42
C CYS A 178 -3.43 -2.37 -12.57
N LEU A 179 -4.16 -3.20 -13.33
CA LEU A 179 -5.62 -3.07 -13.49
C LEU A 179 -6.37 -3.57 -12.26
N PHE A 180 -5.77 -4.47 -11.49
CA PHE A 180 -6.40 -5.04 -10.30
C PHE A 180 -6.70 -3.94 -9.27
N GLY A 181 -7.91 -3.98 -8.71
CA GLY A 181 -8.35 -2.98 -7.73
C GLY A 181 -8.56 -1.59 -8.30
N GLN A 182 -8.57 -1.40 -9.63
CA GLN A 182 -8.99 -0.14 -10.25
C GLN A 182 -10.50 -0.12 -10.46
N HIS A 183 -11.09 1.07 -10.43
CA HIS A 183 -12.49 1.28 -10.78
C HIS A 183 -12.66 1.29 -12.31
N GLU A 184 -13.73 0.68 -12.83
CA GLU A 184 -13.95 0.52 -14.28
C GLU A 184 -14.00 1.85 -15.07
N GLN A 185 -14.44 2.93 -14.43
CA GLN A 185 -14.42 4.29 -15.01
C GLN A 185 -13.00 4.79 -15.32
N VAL A 186 -12.02 4.45 -14.48
CA VAL A 186 -10.59 4.79 -14.73
C VAL A 186 -10.07 4.02 -15.94
N LEU A 187 -10.68 2.88 -16.26
CA LEU A 187 -10.43 2.07 -17.45
C LEU A 187 -11.27 2.53 -18.66
N ASN A 188 -11.58 3.83 -18.70
CA ASN A 188 -12.37 4.48 -19.72
C ASN A 188 -13.75 3.83 -19.89
N ASN A 189 -14.50 3.71 -18.78
CA ASN A 189 -15.83 3.09 -18.74
C ASN A 189 -15.86 1.68 -19.36
N LEU A 190 -14.95 0.81 -18.90
CA LEU A 190 -14.68 -0.51 -19.50
C LEU A 190 -15.96 -1.32 -19.74
N CYS A 191 -16.84 -1.40 -18.74
CA CYS A 191 -18.04 -2.24 -18.84
C CYS A 191 -19.01 -1.71 -19.90
N ALA A 192 -19.27 -0.39 -19.92
CA ALA A 192 -20.15 0.22 -20.91
C ALA A 192 -19.63 0.01 -22.34
N ARG A 193 -18.32 0.20 -22.56
CA ARG A 193 -17.72 -0.01 -23.89
C ARG A 193 -17.80 -1.47 -24.35
N TYR A 194 -17.72 -2.42 -23.42
CA TYR A 194 -17.88 -3.82 -23.74
C TYR A 194 -19.34 -4.17 -24.09
N GLU A 195 -20.32 -3.67 -23.32
CA GLU A 195 -21.74 -3.81 -23.62
C GLU A 195 -22.12 -3.20 -24.98
N ASP A 196 -21.50 -2.08 -25.34
CA ASP A 196 -21.65 -1.42 -26.65
C ASP A 196 -20.87 -2.11 -27.79
N ASN A 197 -20.24 -3.27 -27.54
CA ASN A 197 -19.42 -4.03 -28.49
C ASN A 197 -18.22 -3.24 -29.06
N MET A 198 -17.75 -2.19 -28.37
CA MET A 198 -16.57 -1.43 -28.76
C MET A 198 -15.26 -2.11 -28.35
N ILE A 199 -15.31 -3.11 -27.46
CA ILE A 199 -14.16 -3.90 -27.03
C ILE A 199 -14.29 -5.31 -27.61
N THR A 200 -13.47 -5.62 -28.62
CA THR A 200 -13.45 -6.93 -29.28
C THR A 200 -12.27 -7.80 -28.85
N ASP A 201 -11.20 -7.18 -28.36
CA ASP A 201 -9.98 -7.84 -27.91
C ASP A 201 -9.31 -7.01 -26.80
N LEU A 202 -9.03 -7.62 -25.64
CA LEU A 202 -8.37 -6.96 -24.51
C LEU A 202 -6.83 -7.08 -24.55
N TYR A 203 -6.27 -7.83 -25.49
CA TYR A 203 -4.82 -7.90 -25.68
C TYR A 203 -4.25 -6.76 -26.54
N ARG A 204 -5.10 -5.93 -27.17
CA ARG A 204 -4.73 -4.86 -28.10
C ARG A 204 -4.95 -3.45 -27.58
#